data_AF-A0A0G1WHI3-F1
#
_entry.id   AF-A0A0G1WHI3-F1
#
_cell.length_a   1.000
_cell.length_b   1.000
_cell.length_c   1.000
_cell.angle_alpha   90.00
_cell.angle_beta   90.00
_cell.angle_gamma   90.00
#
_symmetry.space_group_name_H-M   'P 1'
#
loop_
_entity.id
_entity.type
_entity.pdbx_description
1 polymer ?
#
loop_
_entity_poly.entity_id
_entity_poly.type
_entity_poly.pdbx_seq_one_letter_code
_entity_poly.pdbx_strand_id
1 'polypeptide(L)'
;MIYVCGGNTFKLLKCAREANFKDAIEKLLERGGVYIGVSAGAIILAPTIQIAASVDPEPNEVGITDLTGLNIINFEIHPHYDSTHDEELFSYQKITKNKIVRISNSQALVIKNSKQELVE
;
A
#
# COMPACT_ATOMS: atom_id res chain seq x y z
N MET A 1 -8.26 -13.60 10.14
CA MET A 1 -8.26 -12.65 9.01
C MET A 1 -8.06 -11.26 9.58
N ILE A 2 -7.31 -10.40 8.89
CA ILE A 2 -7.22 -8.97 9.17
C ILE A 2 -7.72 -8.25 7.92
N TYR A 3 -8.67 -7.35 8.08
CA TYR A 3 -9.20 -6.51 7.01
C TYR A 3 -8.88 -5.04 7.36
N VAL A 4 -8.16 -4.36 6.49
CA VAL A 4 -7.75 -2.97 6.65
C VAL A 4 -8.42 -2.15 5.56
N CYS A 5 -9.36 -1.31 5.99
CA CYS A 5 -10.13 -0.44 5.11
C CYS A 5 -9.25 0.64 4.45
N GLY A 6 -9.82 1.31 3.45
CA GLY A 6 -9.30 2.57 2.96
C GLY A 6 -9.46 3.71 3.97
N GLY A 7 -8.99 4.90 3.59
CA GLY A 7 -8.96 6.09 4.42
C GLY A 7 -7.68 6.87 4.15
N ASN A 8 -7.27 7.70 5.11
CA ASN A 8 -6.05 8.48 4.95
C ASN A 8 -4.79 7.63 5.18
N THR A 9 -3.92 7.49 4.17
CA THR A 9 -2.73 6.62 4.24
C THR A 9 -1.75 7.07 5.31
N PHE A 10 -1.52 8.37 5.46
CA PHE A 10 -0.59 8.91 6.45
C PHE A 10 -1.05 8.63 7.88
N LYS A 11 -2.32 8.90 8.17
CA LYS A 11 -2.94 8.60 9.46
C LYS A 11 -2.92 7.10 9.75
N LEU A 12 -3.26 6.28 8.75
CA LEU A 12 -3.25 4.83 8.89
C LEU A 12 -1.86 4.29 9.21
N LEU A 13 -0.82 4.74 8.49
CA LEU A 13 0.56 4.32 8.76
C LEU A 13 1.02 4.75 10.16
N LYS A 14 0.68 5.98 10.60
CA LYS A 14 0.99 6.46 11.95
C LYS A 14 0.40 5.53 13.01
N CYS A 15 -0.90 5.26 12.94
CA CYS A 15 -1.56 4.36 13.89
C CYS A 15 -1.02 2.92 13.81
N ALA A 16 -0.74 2.41 12.62
CA ALA A 16 -0.18 1.07 12.43
C ALA A 16 1.20 0.93 13.10
N ARG A 17 2.05 1.97 13.02
CA ARG A 17 3.34 2.01 13.69
C ARG A 17 3.21 2.09 15.20
N GLU A 18 2.36 2.99 15.71
CA GLU A 18 2.09 3.13 17.15
C GLU A 18 1.56 1.82 17.78
N ALA A 19 0.83 1.03 16.99
CA ALA A 19 0.28 -0.26 17.42
C ALA A 19 1.22 -1.47 17.19
N ASN A 20 2.43 -1.28 16.66
CA ASN A 20 3.32 -2.36 16.20
C ASN A 20 2.58 -3.36 15.26
N PHE A 21 1.75 -2.83 14.37
CA PHE A 21 0.80 -3.63 13.61
C PHE A 21 1.46 -4.58 12.61
N LYS A 22 2.68 -4.27 12.15
CA LYS A 22 3.49 -5.16 11.32
C LYS A 22 3.60 -6.56 11.92
N ASP A 23 3.98 -6.66 13.19
CA ASP A 23 4.14 -7.93 13.90
C ASP A 23 2.84 -8.73 13.93
N ALA A 24 1.69 -8.05 14.06
CA ALA A 24 0.38 -8.70 14.04
C ALA A 24 0.04 -9.28 12.67
N ILE A 25 0.42 -8.59 11.59
CA ILE A 25 0.25 -9.07 10.22
C ILE A 25 1.19 -10.26 9.95
N GLU A 26 2.47 -10.15 10.30
CA GLU A 26 3.44 -11.23 10.06
C GLU A 26 3.03 -12.51 10.80
N LYS A 27 2.70 -12.43 12.09
CA LYS A 27 2.17 -13.57 12.87
C LYS A 27 0.87 -14.13 12.29
N LEU A 28 0.00 -13.29 11.72
CA LEU A 28 -1.20 -13.74 11.04
C LEU A 28 -0.85 -14.56 9.80
N LEU A 29 0.09 -14.10 8.98
CA LEU A 29 0.47 -14.76 7.74
C LEU A 29 1.21 -16.08 8.02
N GLU A 30 2.07 -16.13 9.04
CA GLU A 30 2.78 -17.35 9.47
C GLU A 30 1.83 -18.50 9.82
N ARG A 31 0.69 -18.19 10.45
CA ARG A 31 -0.34 -19.20 10.79
C ARG A 31 -1.33 -19.49 9.66
N GLY A 32 -1.03 -19.06 8.43
CA GLY A 32 -1.90 -19.25 7.25
C GLY A 32 -3.13 -18.35 7.22
N GLY A 33 -3.14 -17.27 7.99
CA GLY A 33 -4.20 -16.27 7.94
C GLY A 33 -4.10 -15.35 6.72
N VAL A 34 -5.15 -14.58 6.48
CA VAL A 34 -5.27 -13.67 5.32
C VAL A 34 -5.34 -12.22 5.78
N TYR A 35 -4.51 -11.37 5.18
CA TYR A 35 -4.61 -9.91 5.22
C TYR A 35 -5.34 -9.42 3.97
N ILE A 36 -6.31 -8.53 4.14
CA ILE A 36 -7.02 -7.86 3.05
C ILE A 36 -6.81 -6.36 3.24
N GLY A 37 -6.11 -5.72 2.31
CA GLY A 37 -5.88 -4.27 2.32
C GLY A 37 -6.68 -3.60 1.21
N VAL A 38 -7.46 -2.59 1.55
CA VAL A 38 -8.22 -1.78 0.59
C VAL A 38 -7.64 -0.38 0.55
N SER A 39 -7.34 0.13 -0.65
CA SER A 39 -6.80 1.49 -0.84
C SER A 39 -5.57 1.74 0.05
N ALA A 40 -5.64 2.68 0.99
CA ALA A 40 -4.61 2.91 2.02
C ALA A 40 -4.11 1.63 2.71
N GLY A 41 -5.00 0.68 3.01
CA GLY A 41 -4.64 -0.61 3.60
C GLY A 41 -3.73 -1.47 2.71
N ALA A 42 -3.76 -1.30 1.40
CA ALA A 42 -2.81 -1.93 0.48
C ALA A 42 -1.49 -1.14 0.41
N ILE A 43 -1.56 0.20 0.36
CA ILE A 43 -0.39 1.08 0.26
C ILE A 43 0.57 0.88 1.44
N ILE A 44 0.05 0.82 2.67
CA ILE A 44 0.91 0.72 3.88
C ILE A 44 1.77 -0.54 3.94
N LEU A 45 1.44 -1.60 3.20
CA LEU A 45 2.23 -2.84 3.17
C LEU A 45 3.58 -2.66 2.47
N ALA A 46 3.69 -1.68 1.58
CA ALA A 46 4.84 -1.43 0.74
C ALA A 46 6.09 -1.00 1.52
N PRO A 47 7.27 -0.92 0.89
CA PRO A 47 8.47 -0.36 1.52
C PRO A 47 8.32 1.13 1.88
N THR A 48 7.46 1.86 1.18
CA THR A 48 7.19 3.29 1.37
C THR A 48 5.75 3.61 1.00
N ILE A 49 5.18 4.64 1.64
CA ILE A 49 3.87 5.21 1.27
C ILE A 49 4.01 6.47 0.39
N GLN A 50 5.21 6.78 -0.07
CA GLN A 50 5.50 7.99 -0.85
C GLN A 50 4.58 8.15 -2.07
N ILE A 51 4.09 7.06 -2.65
CA ILE A 51 3.11 7.09 -3.74
C ILE A 51 1.84 7.86 -3.37
N ALA A 52 1.36 7.77 -2.13
CA ALA A 52 0.18 8.50 -1.64
C ALA A 52 0.41 10.02 -1.50
N ALA A 53 1.68 10.46 -1.59
CA ALA A 53 2.06 11.88 -1.61
C ALA A 53 2.40 12.37 -3.02
N SER A 54 2.42 11.49 -4.02
CA SER A 54 3.02 11.76 -5.33
C SER A 54 2.12 11.43 -6.51
N VAL A 55 1.18 10.51 -6.34
CA VAL A 55 0.20 10.10 -7.36
C VAL A 55 -1.17 10.14 -6.70
N ASP A 56 -2.04 11.05 -7.15
CA ASP A 56 -3.30 11.41 -6.50
C ASP A 56 -3.11 11.76 -5.01
N PRO A 57 -2.43 12.88 -4.71
CA PRO A 57 -1.96 13.17 -3.37
C PRO A 57 -3.11 13.47 -2.41
N GLU A 58 -3.15 12.73 -1.31
CA GLU A 58 -4.03 12.99 -0.17
C GLU A 58 -3.33 13.84 0.90
N PRO A 59 -4.07 14.60 1.74
CA PRO A 59 -3.46 15.47 2.73
C PRO A 59 -2.77 14.68 3.86
N ASN A 60 -1.53 15.05 4.21
CA ASN A 60 -0.82 14.53 5.38
C ASN A 60 -1.22 15.31 6.65
N GLU A 61 -2.43 15.07 7.14
CA GLU A 61 -3.00 15.77 8.31
C GLU A 61 -2.25 15.49 9.62
N VAL A 62 -1.51 14.38 9.67
CA VAL A 62 -0.78 13.92 10.87
C VAL A 62 0.69 14.30 10.88
N GLY A 63 1.18 14.94 9.81
CA GLY A 63 2.52 15.53 9.74
C GLY A 63 3.68 14.53 9.80
N ILE A 64 3.48 13.25 9.43
CA ILE A 64 4.58 12.28 9.43
C ILE A 64 5.56 12.58 8.29
N THR A 65 6.85 12.60 8.59
CA THR A 65 7.91 12.87 7.60
C THR A 65 8.64 11.61 7.15
N ASP A 66 8.72 10.61 8.02
CA ASP A 66 9.18 9.28 7.65
C ASP A 66 8.04 8.50 7.00
N LEU A 67 8.14 8.30 5.68
CA LEU A 67 7.16 7.61 4.86
C LEU A 67 7.47 6.12 4.66
N THR A 68 8.41 5.54 5.41
CA THR A 68 8.71 4.10 5.35
C THR A 68 7.46 3.27 5.67
N GLY A 69 7.01 2.42 4.76
CA GLY A 69 5.84 1.58 4.99
C GLY A 69 6.14 0.43 5.95
N LEU A 70 5.23 -0.55 6.03
CA LEU A 70 5.43 -1.73 6.87
C LEU A 70 6.46 -2.71 6.28
N ASN A 71 6.80 -2.55 5.00
CA ASN A 71 7.79 -3.37 4.29
C ASN A 71 7.47 -4.88 4.39
N ILE A 72 6.19 -5.22 4.22
CA ILE A 72 5.66 -6.60 4.17
C ILE A 72 5.72 -7.13 2.73
N ILE A 73 5.54 -6.26 1.75
CA ILE A 73 5.78 -6.52 0.34
C ILE A 73 6.96 -5.68 -0.16
N ASN A 74 7.58 -6.10 -1.27
CA ASN A 74 8.78 -5.47 -1.83
C ASN A 74 8.50 -4.62 -3.09
N PHE A 75 7.27 -4.13 -3.23
CA PHE A 75 6.81 -3.26 -4.31
C PHE A 75 5.75 -2.29 -3.78
N GLU A 76 5.45 -1.26 -4.55
CA GLU A 76 4.42 -0.28 -4.24
C GLU A 76 3.13 -0.61 -4.98
N ILE A 77 1.99 -0.29 -4.37
CA ILE A 77 0.67 -0.46 -4.97
C ILE A 77 0.07 0.92 -5.18
N HIS A 78 -0.37 1.21 -6.41
CA HIS A 78 -1.23 2.36 -6.71
C HIS A 78 -2.67 1.86 -6.89
N PRO A 79 -3.54 2.07 -5.89
CA PRO A 79 -4.96 1.74 -6.00
C PRO A 79 -5.69 2.76 -6.86
N HIS A 80 -6.94 2.45 -7.22
CA HIS A 80 -7.83 3.35 -7.95
C HIS A 80 -7.30 3.79 -9.33
N TYR A 81 -6.42 2.98 -9.92
CA TYR A 81 -5.78 3.33 -11.17
C TYR A 81 -6.80 3.59 -12.29
N ASP A 82 -6.60 4.73 -12.93
CA ASP A 82 -7.14 5.07 -14.24
C ASP A 82 -6.11 5.92 -15.02
N SER A 83 -6.39 6.19 -16.30
CA SER A 83 -5.48 6.90 -17.19
C SER A 83 -5.17 8.35 -16.80
N THR A 84 -5.95 8.97 -15.90
CA THR A 84 -5.67 10.34 -15.44
C THR A 84 -4.42 10.41 -14.57
N HIS A 85 -4.00 9.29 -13.99
CA HIS A 85 -2.82 9.18 -13.13
C HIS A 85 -1.50 8.98 -13.89
N ASP A 86 -1.53 8.78 -15.21
CA ASP A 86 -0.35 8.32 -15.97
C ASP A 86 0.83 9.31 -15.94
N GLU A 87 0.56 10.61 -15.96
CA GLU A 87 1.62 11.64 -15.92
C GLU A 87 2.35 11.64 -14.56
N GLU A 88 1.58 11.58 -13.47
CA GLU A 88 2.12 11.53 -12.11
C GLU A 88 2.84 10.21 -11.86
N LEU A 89 2.27 9.08 -12.29
CA LEU A 89 2.92 7.76 -12.23
C LEU A 89 4.23 7.73 -13.00
N PHE A 90 4.27 8.32 -14.20
CA PHE A 90 5.49 8.40 -15.00
C PHE A 90 6.56 9.24 -14.30
N SER A 91 6.17 10.35 -13.69
CA SER A 91 7.08 11.21 -12.93
C SER A 91 7.58 10.52 -11.66
N TYR A 92 6.68 9.85 -10.93
CA TYR A 92 7.00 9.13 -9.72
C TYR A 92 7.94 7.93 -9.98
N GLN A 93 7.72 7.19 -11.06
CA GLN A 93 8.55 6.06 -11.46
C GLN A 93 10.02 6.44 -11.72
N LYS A 94 10.32 7.71 -12.03
CA LYS A 94 11.69 8.21 -12.21
C LYS A 94 12.43 8.40 -10.88
N ILE A 95 11.72 8.59 -9.78
CA ILE A 95 12.31 8.85 -8.46
C ILE A 95 12.25 7.63 -7.53
N THR A 96 11.23 6.77 -7.66
CA THR A 96 11.18 5.51 -6.91
C THR A 96 12.04 4.44 -7.58
N LYS A 97 12.70 3.62 -6.76
CA LYS A 97 13.40 2.40 -7.20
C LYS A 97 12.51 1.17 -7.17
N ASN A 98 11.31 1.28 -6.58
CA ASN A 98 10.41 0.17 -6.43
C ASN A 98 9.60 -0.04 -7.71
N LYS A 99 9.22 -1.30 -7.97
CA LYS A 99 8.17 -1.60 -8.94
C LYS A 99 6.85 -1.06 -8.42
N ILE A 100 6.07 -0.44 -9.29
CA ILE A 100 4.69 -0.02 -8.98
C ILE A 100 3.72 -1.00 -9.63
N VAL A 101 2.81 -1.56 -8.84
CA VAL A 101 1.67 -2.34 -9.33
C VAL A 101 0.43 -1.47 -9.28
N ARG A 102 -0.20 -1.26 -10.43
CA ARG A 102 -1.42 -0.46 -10.58
C ARG A 102 -2.62 -1.38 -10.53
N ILE A 103 -3.63 -1.03 -9.73
CA ILE A 103 -4.88 -1.79 -9.65
C ILE A 103 -6.07 -0.84 -9.79
N SER A 104 -7.02 -1.18 -10.67
CA SER A 104 -8.27 -0.42 -10.82
C SER A 104 -9.26 -0.72 -9.68
N ASN A 105 -10.39 -0.02 -9.67
CA ASN A 105 -11.49 -0.28 -8.73
C ASN A 105 -12.17 -1.64 -8.92
N SER A 106 -12.04 -2.26 -10.09
CA SER A 106 -12.56 -3.61 -10.37
C SER A 106 -11.57 -4.72 -10.05
N GLN A 107 -10.32 -4.39 -9.70
CA GLN A 107 -9.25 -5.36 -9.58
C GLN A 107 -8.79 -5.59 -8.13
N ALA A 108 -8.25 -6.78 -7.88
CA ALA A 108 -7.50 -7.10 -6.68
C ALA A 108 -6.18 -7.81 -7.01
N LEU A 109 -5.15 -7.54 -6.22
CA LEU A 109 -3.87 -8.25 -6.30
C LEU A 109 -3.83 -9.33 -5.21
N VAL A 110 -3.88 -10.60 -5.62
CA VAL A 110 -3.74 -11.75 -4.74
C VAL A 110 -2.27 -12.15 -4.68
N ILE A 111 -1.73 -12.28 -3.46
CA ILE A 111 -0.34 -12.70 -3.24
C ILE A 111 -0.35 -13.99 -2.42
N LYS A 112 0.19 -15.08 -2.99
CA LYS A 112 0.32 -16.37 -2.31
C LYS A 112 1.64 -17.03 -2.66
N ASN A 113 2.43 -17.41 -1.65
CA ASN A 113 3.75 -18.03 -1.84
C ASN A 113 4.64 -17.25 -2.81
N SER A 114 4.68 -15.93 -2.65
CA SER A 114 5.40 -14.97 -3.52
C SER A 114 4.91 -14.89 -4.97
N LYS A 115 3.84 -15.60 -5.34
CA LYS A 115 3.17 -15.43 -6.63
C LYS A 115 2.14 -14.31 -6.53
N GLN A 116 2.16 -13.44 -7.53
CA GLN A 116 1.23 -12.33 -7.70
C GLN A 116 0.23 -12.70 -8.79
N GLU A 117 -1.05 -12.55 -8.52
CA GLU A 117 -2.14 -12.77 -9.46
C GLU A 117 -3.08 -11.57 -9.40
N LEU A 118 -3.31 -10.93 -10.55
CA LEU A 118 -4.29 -9.87 -10.68
C LEU A 118 -5.64 -10.52 -11.04
N VAL A 119 -6.65 -10.26 -10.24
CA VAL A 119 -8.03 -10.75 -10.46
C VAL A 119 -8.96 -9.57 -10.68
N GLU A 120 -10.01 -9.78 -11.45
CA GLU A 120 -11.08 -8.82 -11.78
C GLU A 120 -12.45 -9.47 -11.55
#